data_AF-A0A7C3LGM6-F1
#
_entry.id   AF-A0A7C3LGM6-F1
#
_cell.length_a   1.000
_cell.length_b   1.000
_cell.length_c   1.000
_cell.angle_alpha   90.00
_cell.angle_beta   90.00
_cell.angle_gamma   90.00
#
_symmetry.space_group_name_H-M   'P 1'
#
loop_
_entity.id
_entity.type
_entity.pdbx_description
1 polymer ?
#
loop_
_entity_poly.entity_id
_entity_poly.type
_entity_poly.pdbx_seq_one_letter_code
_entity_poly.pdbx_strand_id
1 'polypeptide(L)'
;MLSPRTSQQGRVSCSPFQGRGGSRGGGDEAVSPDSLGVYLEAPSQEVRRVAFSGSGGTLFGIQIVNVLLTIITLGIYYFWGKTRVRAYTHSEMEFDGDRFAYHGTGKELLVGGLKAFGLFVVIVGGLGLLQFLTPGEAPKIAIGLLIYAVGLVLVPIATVGSRKYRLSRASWRGIRFSFRGQTGEYMRIFIGGAVLTFVTLGLYYPFFYNNMWKYLIGNSYFGTKRFAFDGSGSDLFGRYLLAIVLSIFTLGLYWFWFSAERNRYYWSHTAFESARFRSTVRGGPLFRLTLGNVLLAVFTLGLAVPWVVVRNLRFVCTNVMLEGPVDFAAIQQDAQAASPVGESLADFLGLDIVGLVPS
;
A
#
# COMPACT_ATOMS: atom_id res chain seq x y z
N MET A 1 35.76 9.97 -32.27
CA MET A 1 36.24 11.32 -32.68
C MET A 1 35.58 12.33 -31.77
N LEU A 2 36.33 12.76 -30.76
CA LEU A 2 35.96 13.78 -29.78
C LEU A 2 36.44 15.14 -30.30
N SER A 3 35.63 16.19 -30.15
CA SER A 3 36.09 17.58 -30.25
C SER A 3 35.39 18.42 -29.16
N PRO A 4 36.09 19.29 -28.43
CA PRO A 4 35.60 19.93 -27.20
C PRO A 4 35.07 21.35 -27.46
N ARG A 5 34.18 21.84 -26.59
CA ARG A 5 33.87 23.28 -26.49
C ARG A 5 34.28 23.84 -25.14
N THR A 6 35.01 24.94 -25.26
CA THR A 6 35.82 25.67 -24.30
C THR A 6 34.97 26.55 -23.39
N SER A 7 35.43 26.68 -22.15
CA SER A 7 35.02 27.67 -21.16
C SER A 7 35.51 29.07 -21.53
N GLN A 8 34.69 30.10 -21.30
CA GLN A 8 35.17 31.49 -21.18
C GLN A 8 34.68 32.09 -19.86
N GLN A 9 35.65 32.35 -18.99
CA GLN A 9 35.58 33.25 -17.84
C GLN A 9 35.84 34.67 -18.33
N GLY A 10 34.95 35.61 -18.02
CA GLY A 10 35.19 37.05 -18.14
C GLY A 10 35.57 37.64 -16.78
N ARG A 11 36.85 38.00 -16.61
CA ARG A 11 37.34 38.86 -15.53
C ARG A 11 36.96 40.31 -15.83
N VAL A 12 36.56 41.07 -14.82
CA VAL A 12 36.56 42.54 -14.85
C VAL A 12 37.56 43.01 -13.80
N SER A 13 38.52 43.84 -14.23
CA SER A 13 39.56 44.45 -13.42
C SER A 13 39.34 45.96 -13.32
N CYS A 14 39.55 46.44 -12.10
CA CYS A 14 39.58 47.78 -11.51
C CYS A 14 39.84 49.02 -12.39
N SER A 15 39.25 50.15 -11.99
CA SER A 15 40.00 51.33 -11.48
C SER A 15 39.10 52.41 -10.85
N PRO A 16 39.66 53.33 -10.03
CA PRO A 16 38.97 54.01 -8.93
C PRO A 16 38.70 55.50 -9.21
N PHE A 17 37.75 56.10 -8.48
CA PHE A 17 37.79 57.55 -8.23
C PHE A 17 37.13 57.92 -6.90
N GLN A 18 37.76 58.87 -6.22
CA GLN A 18 37.61 59.26 -4.83
C GLN A 18 37.06 60.70 -4.79
N GLY A 19 36.19 61.03 -3.82
CA GLY A 19 36.14 62.40 -3.28
C GLY A 19 34.78 63.11 -3.12
N ARG A 20 34.29 63.09 -1.87
CA ARG A 20 33.81 64.21 -1.01
C ARG A 20 32.70 65.20 -1.44
N GLY A 21 31.84 65.48 -0.44
CA GLY A 21 31.03 66.69 -0.25
C GLY A 21 29.56 66.46 -0.63
N GLY A 22 28.53 66.74 0.15
CA GLY A 22 28.36 67.62 1.29
C GLY A 22 27.02 68.37 1.13
N SER A 23 26.02 67.97 1.92
CA SER A 23 24.86 68.77 2.38
C SER A 23 23.80 69.30 1.40
N ARG A 24 22.55 68.92 1.72
CA ARG A 24 21.26 69.66 1.59
C ARG A 24 20.76 70.03 0.19
N GLY A 25 19.74 69.29 -0.24
CA GLY A 25 18.71 69.74 -1.16
C GLY A 25 17.46 68.90 -0.95
N GLY A 26 16.38 69.53 -0.46
CA GLY A 26 15.06 68.93 -0.47
C GLY A 26 14.53 68.86 -1.90
N GLY A 27 13.93 67.73 -2.24
CA GLY A 27 13.25 67.50 -3.50
C GLY A 27 12.41 66.24 -3.34
N ASP A 28 11.10 66.39 -3.47
CA ASP A 28 10.12 65.31 -3.47
C ASP A 28 10.42 64.34 -4.62
N GLU A 29 11.12 63.25 -4.33
CA GLU A 29 11.23 62.10 -5.23
C GLU A 29 10.19 61.06 -4.80
N ALA A 30 9.11 60.99 -5.58
CA ALA A 30 8.11 59.95 -5.49
C ALA A 30 8.77 58.57 -5.57
N VAL A 31 8.79 57.85 -4.45
CA VAL A 31 9.21 56.45 -4.39
C VAL A 31 8.21 55.64 -5.20
N SER A 32 8.67 55.12 -6.34
CA SER A 32 7.91 54.17 -7.17
C SER A 32 7.45 52.98 -6.34
N PRO A 33 6.18 52.52 -6.42
CA PRO A 33 5.67 51.40 -5.61
C PRO A 33 6.27 50.03 -5.95
N ASP A 34 7.13 49.94 -6.96
CA ASP A 34 7.53 48.68 -7.58
C ASP A 34 8.69 47.92 -6.91
N SER A 35 9.21 48.37 -5.76
CA SER A 35 10.39 47.74 -5.12
C SER A 35 10.14 46.99 -3.80
N LEU A 36 8.89 46.71 -3.41
CA LEU A 36 8.57 46.00 -2.16
C LEU A 36 7.73 44.73 -2.34
N GLY A 37 7.68 44.19 -3.55
CA GLY A 37 7.00 42.94 -3.87
C GLY A 37 7.96 41.77 -4.11
N VAL A 38 8.91 41.51 -3.21
CA VAL A 38 9.42 40.13 -3.09
C VAL A 38 8.25 39.34 -2.50
N TYR A 39 7.37 38.89 -3.37
CA TYR A 39 6.43 37.83 -3.04
C TYR A 39 7.32 36.69 -2.55
N LEU A 40 7.37 36.50 -1.23
CA LEU A 40 7.62 35.19 -0.66
C LEU A 40 6.54 34.31 -1.27
N GLU A 41 6.81 33.70 -2.43
CA GLU A 41 6.07 32.55 -2.88
C GLU A 41 6.12 31.59 -1.69
N ALA A 42 4.99 31.49 -0.98
CA ALA A 42 4.83 30.47 0.03
C ALA A 42 5.30 29.17 -0.63
N PRO A 43 6.18 28.37 0.02
CA PRO A 43 6.83 27.24 -0.62
C PRO A 43 5.74 26.43 -1.32
N SER A 44 5.82 26.37 -2.65
CA SER A 44 4.86 25.65 -3.46
C SER A 44 4.80 24.25 -2.86
N GLN A 45 3.63 23.87 -2.35
CA GLN A 45 3.46 22.58 -1.72
C GLN A 45 3.82 21.54 -2.79
N GLU A 46 4.98 20.89 -2.65
CA GLU A 46 5.43 19.88 -3.60
C GLU A 46 4.41 18.73 -3.56
N VAL A 47 3.56 18.65 -4.58
CA VAL A 47 2.60 17.56 -4.75
C VAL A 47 3.22 16.51 -5.65
N ARG A 48 3.67 15.41 -5.07
CA ARG A 48 4.20 14.26 -5.79
C ARG A 48 3.11 13.21 -6.00
N ARG A 49 2.86 12.82 -7.25
CA ARG A 49 1.86 11.81 -7.61
C ARG A 49 2.52 10.49 -7.95
N VAL A 50 1.80 9.39 -7.70
CA VAL A 50 2.20 8.08 -8.23
C VAL A 50 1.58 7.92 -9.62
N ALA A 51 2.36 7.49 -10.60
CA ALA A 51 1.88 7.16 -11.94
C ALA A 51 1.94 5.63 -12.16
N PHE A 52 1.05 5.12 -13.00
CA PHE A 52 1.05 3.72 -13.42
C PHE A 52 0.94 3.61 -14.94
N SER A 53 2.01 3.16 -15.60
CA SER A 53 2.11 3.05 -17.06
C SER A 53 1.74 1.66 -17.62
N GLY A 54 1.41 0.71 -16.75
CA GLY A 54 1.14 -0.68 -17.14
C GLY A 54 -0.09 -0.85 -18.04
N SER A 55 -0.02 -1.87 -18.89
CA SER A 55 -1.05 -2.23 -19.88
C SER A 55 -1.69 -3.59 -19.55
N GLY A 56 -3.01 -3.68 -19.72
CA GLY A 56 -3.76 -4.93 -19.48
C GLY A 56 -3.36 -6.04 -20.44
N GLY A 57 -3.06 -5.71 -21.71
CA GLY A 57 -2.63 -6.69 -22.72
C GLY A 57 -1.26 -7.29 -22.43
N THR A 58 -0.29 -6.47 -21.98
CA THR A 58 1.02 -6.97 -21.55
C THR A 58 0.88 -7.90 -20.35
N LEU A 59 0.09 -7.51 -19.36
CA LEU A 59 -0.15 -8.35 -18.17
C LEU A 59 -0.91 -9.63 -18.52
N PHE A 60 -1.84 -9.60 -19.48
CA PHE A 60 -2.50 -10.79 -20.01
C PHE A 60 -1.53 -11.75 -20.70
N GLY A 61 -0.61 -11.22 -21.52
CA GLY A 61 0.46 -12.02 -22.13
C GLY A 61 1.36 -12.71 -21.09
N ILE A 62 1.68 -12.02 -19.99
CA ILE A 62 2.40 -12.64 -18.87
C ILE A 62 1.54 -13.72 -18.21
N GLN A 63 0.26 -13.43 -17.95
CA GLN A 63 -0.64 -14.34 -17.25
C GLN A 63 -0.91 -15.62 -18.05
N ILE A 64 -1.11 -15.54 -19.37
CA ILE A 64 -1.40 -16.74 -20.18
C ILE A 64 -0.20 -17.68 -20.25
N VAL A 65 1.02 -17.14 -20.36
CA VAL A 65 2.26 -17.93 -20.30
C VAL A 65 2.41 -18.55 -18.92
N ASN A 66 2.12 -17.80 -17.86
CA ASN A 66 2.16 -18.33 -16.50
C ASN A 66 1.16 -19.48 -16.31
N VAL A 67 -0.09 -19.31 -16.77
CA VAL A 67 -1.12 -20.36 -16.67
C VAL A 67 -0.69 -21.62 -17.43
N LEU A 68 -0.21 -21.48 -18.67
CA LEU A 68 0.28 -22.59 -19.48
C LEU A 68 1.41 -23.34 -18.75
N LEU A 69 2.41 -22.61 -18.26
CA LEU A 69 3.53 -23.20 -17.52
C LEU A 69 3.08 -23.81 -16.19
N THR A 70 2.12 -23.22 -15.50
CA THR A 70 1.52 -23.77 -14.28
C THR A 70 0.81 -25.09 -14.57
N ILE A 71 0.08 -25.20 -15.67
CA ILE A 71 -0.56 -26.47 -16.08
C ILE A 71 0.52 -27.53 -16.38
N ILE A 72 1.51 -27.19 -17.22
CA ILE A 72 2.58 -28.12 -17.64
C ILE A 72 3.42 -28.60 -16.43
N THR A 73 3.63 -27.74 -15.44
CA THR A 73 4.41 -28.06 -14.24
C THR A 73 3.56 -28.54 -13.06
N LEU A 74 2.30 -28.91 -13.30
CA LEU A 74 1.37 -29.40 -12.28
C LEU A 74 1.28 -28.48 -11.05
N GLY A 75 1.18 -27.18 -11.28
CA GLY A 75 1.02 -26.16 -10.25
C GLY A 75 2.34 -25.49 -9.81
N ILE A 76 3.50 -26.11 -10.02
CA ILE A 76 4.77 -25.63 -9.44
C ILE A 76 5.15 -24.24 -9.98
N TYR A 77 4.90 -23.95 -11.26
CA TYR A 77 5.25 -22.66 -11.85
C TYR A 77 4.41 -21.48 -11.30
N TYR A 78 3.31 -21.74 -10.57
CA TYR A 78 2.50 -20.69 -9.92
C TYR A 78 3.37 -19.69 -9.14
N PHE A 79 4.36 -20.18 -8.40
CA PHE A 79 5.25 -19.35 -7.59
C PHE A 79 6.11 -18.39 -8.42
N TRP A 80 6.62 -18.83 -9.58
CA TRP A 80 7.34 -17.97 -10.51
C TRP A 80 6.40 -16.99 -11.22
N GLY A 81 5.23 -17.46 -11.66
CA GLY A 81 4.21 -16.63 -12.27
C GLY A 81 3.80 -15.46 -11.36
N LYS A 82 3.56 -15.74 -10.07
CA LYS A 82 3.25 -14.73 -9.05
C LYS A 82 4.36 -13.68 -8.94
N THR A 83 5.63 -14.09 -8.93
CA THR A 83 6.76 -13.12 -8.91
C THR A 83 6.86 -12.29 -10.18
N ARG A 84 6.60 -12.86 -11.36
CA ARG A 84 6.62 -12.14 -12.64
C ARG A 84 5.54 -11.07 -12.71
N VAL A 85 4.33 -11.39 -12.26
CA VAL A 85 3.22 -10.43 -12.19
C VAL A 85 3.57 -9.28 -11.23
N ARG A 86 4.13 -9.58 -10.05
CA ARG A 86 4.56 -8.56 -9.09
C ARG A 86 5.70 -7.68 -9.62
N ALA A 87 6.70 -8.29 -10.25
CA ALA A 87 7.80 -7.56 -10.87
C ALA A 87 7.29 -6.58 -11.92
N TYR A 88 6.38 -7.05 -12.80
CA TYR A 88 5.75 -6.20 -13.81
C TYR A 88 4.95 -5.05 -13.20
N THR A 89 4.09 -5.32 -12.22
CA THR A 89 3.26 -4.25 -11.63
C THR A 89 4.10 -3.21 -10.90
N HIS A 90 5.18 -3.61 -10.22
CA HIS A 90 6.08 -2.65 -9.57
C HIS A 90 6.92 -1.86 -10.57
N SER A 91 7.45 -2.50 -11.62
CA SER A 91 8.24 -1.79 -12.65
C SER A 91 7.44 -0.79 -13.47
N GLU A 92 6.11 -0.91 -13.46
CA GLU A 92 5.19 0.01 -14.13
C GLU A 92 4.59 1.06 -13.18
N MET A 93 4.91 1.01 -11.89
CA MET A 93 4.62 2.08 -10.92
C MET A 93 5.80 3.04 -10.87
N GLU A 94 5.51 4.33 -10.99
CA GLU A 94 6.49 5.41 -10.95
C GLU A 94 6.11 6.42 -9.87
N PHE A 95 7.09 6.90 -9.13
CA PHE A 95 6.94 7.96 -8.14
C PHE A 95 8.14 8.90 -8.24
N ASP A 96 7.87 10.20 -8.36
CA ASP A 96 8.91 11.24 -8.46
C ASP A 96 9.96 10.95 -9.56
N GLY A 97 9.51 10.45 -10.72
CA GLY A 97 10.36 10.15 -11.88
C GLY A 97 11.04 8.78 -11.88
N ASP A 98 11.00 8.05 -10.75
CA ASP A 98 11.67 6.76 -10.60
C ASP A 98 10.68 5.61 -10.40
N ARG A 99 10.99 4.46 -11.01
CA ARG A 99 10.16 3.26 -10.96
C ARG A 99 10.44 2.42 -9.72
N PHE A 100 9.42 1.73 -9.23
CA PHE A 100 9.59 0.72 -8.20
C PHE A 100 10.20 -0.56 -8.77
N ALA A 101 10.90 -1.31 -7.93
CA ALA A 101 11.45 -2.61 -8.28
C ALA A 101 11.05 -3.66 -7.23
N TYR A 102 10.89 -4.91 -7.69
CA TYR A 102 10.55 -6.05 -6.86
C TYR A 102 11.64 -7.14 -6.97
N HIS A 103 12.16 -7.57 -5.83
CA HIS A 103 13.32 -8.47 -5.71
C HIS A 103 12.97 -9.89 -5.25
N GLY A 104 11.68 -10.21 -5.08
CA GLY A 104 11.25 -11.53 -4.60
C GLY A 104 11.40 -12.60 -5.68
N THR A 105 11.82 -13.81 -5.30
CA THR A 105 12.05 -14.90 -6.26
C THR A 105 11.02 -16.02 -6.13
N GLY A 106 10.71 -16.70 -7.24
CA GLY A 106 9.80 -17.85 -7.24
C GLY A 106 10.27 -18.98 -6.32
N LYS A 107 11.59 -19.19 -6.21
CA LYS A 107 12.19 -20.19 -5.31
C LYS A 107 11.91 -19.88 -3.83
N GLU A 108 12.00 -18.62 -3.41
CA GLU A 108 11.64 -18.22 -2.04
C GLU A 108 10.18 -18.57 -1.74
N LEU A 109 9.27 -18.21 -2.65
CA LEU A 109 7.84 -18.46 -2.49
C LEU A 109 7.51 -19.95 -2.51
N LEU A 110 8.18 -20.76 -3.34
CA LEU A 110 8.01 -22.22 -3.34
C LEU A 110 8.42 -22.83 -2.00
N VAL A 111 9.59 -22.47 -1.47
CA VAL A 111 10.06 -22.98 -0.16
C VAL A 111 9.15 -22.51 0.98
N GLY A 112 8.69 -21.26 0.94
CA GLY A 112 7.68 -20.73 1.85
C GLY A 112 6.37 -21.52 1.75
N GLY A 113 5.95 -21.83 0.52
CA GLY A 113 4.75 -22.58 0.18
C GLY A 113 4.75 -23.97 0.75
N LEU A 114 5.84 -24.73 0.54
CA LEU A 114 6.00 -26.08 1.08
C LEU A 114 5.96 -26.09 2.61
N LYS A 115 6.62 -25.13 3.27
CA LYS A 115 6.60 -25.01 4.74
C LYS A 115 5.21 -24.66 5.26
N ALA A 116 4.55 -23.68 4.65
CA ALA A 116 3.20 -23.27 5.01
C ALA A 116 2.19 -24.40 4.78
N PHE A 117 2.30 -25.11 3.66
CA PHE A 117 1.47 -26.28 3.34
C PHE A 117 1.66 -27.40 4.37
N GLY A 118 2.91 -27.75 4.69
CA GLY A 118 3.21 -28.74 5.72
C GLY A 118 2.60 -28.37 7.08
N LEU A 119 2.76 -27.11 7.51
CA LEU A 119 2.14 -26.61 8.74
C LEU A 119 0.61 -26.70 8.69
N PHE A 120 0.00 -26.30 7.57
CA PHE A 120 -1.45 -26.32 7.39
C PHE A 120 -2.00 -27.75 7.41
N VAL A 121 -1.36 -28.70 6.71
CA VAL A 121 -1.74 -30.12 6.69
C VAL A 121 -1.61 -30.74 8.07
N VAL A 122 -0.51 -30.49 8.79
CA VAL A 122 -0.30 -31.05 10.14
C VAL A 122 -1.36 -30.55 11.11
N ILE A 123 -1.64 -29.24 11.12
CA ILE A 123 -2.57 -28.66 12.09
C ILE A 123 -4.03 -28.86 11.63
N VAL A 124 -4.42 -28.29 10.50
CA VAL A 124 -5.81 -28.31 10.04
C VAL A 124 -6.20 -29.69 9.52
N GLY A 125 -5.33 -30.33 8.72
CA GLY A 125 -5.57 -31.68 8.22
C GLY A 125 -5.56 -32.72 9.34
N GLY A 126 -4.63 -32.61 10.29
CA GLY A 126 -4.59 -33.47 11.48
C GLY A 126 -5.85 -33.35 12.35
N LEU A 127 -6.31 -32.11 12.62
CA LEU A 127 -7.56 -31.89 13.34
C LEU A 127 -8.78 -32.38 12.55
N GLY A 128 -8.80 -32.20 11.22
CA GLY A 128 -9.86 -32.72 10.36
C GLY A 128 -9.94 -34.26 10.38
N LEU A 129 -8.78 -34.94 10.35
CA LEU A 129 -8.70 -36.38 10.50
C LEU A 129 -9.19 -36.83 11.88
N LEU A 130 -8.77 -36.13 12.95
CA LEU A 130 -9.25 -36.39 14.31
C LEU A 130 -10.78 -36.25 14.39
N GLN A 131 -11.34 -35.20 13.79
CA GLN A 131 -12.79 -34.98 13.74
C GLN A 131 -13.51 -36.11 13.00
N PHE A 132 -12.96 -36.59 11.89
CA PHE A 132 -13.52 -37.69 11.11
C PHE A 132 -13.53 -39.02 11.88
N LEU A 133 -12.44 -39.31 12.60
CA LEU A 133 -12.28 -40.56 13.35
C LEU A 133 -13.02 -40.57 14.69
N THR A 134 -13.34 -39.40 15.26
CA THR A 134 -13.97 -39.32 16.59
C THR A 134 -15.48 -39.60 16.50
N PRO A 135 -15.99 -40.64 17.18
CA PRO A 135 -17.43 -40.88 17.24
C PRO A 135 -18.13 -39.87 18.16
N GLY A 136 -19.40 -39.57 17.84
CA GLY A 136 -20.25 -38.64 18.60
C GLY A 136 -20.23 -37.20 18.08
N GLU A 137 -21.37 -36.51 18.19
CA GLU A 137 -21.53 -35.17 17.63
C GLU A 137 -20.87 -34.08 18.49
N ALA A 138 -20.95 -34.19 19.82
CA ALA A 138 -20.34 -33.23 20.73
C ALA A 138 -18.82 -33.05 20.53
N PRO A 139 -17.98 -34.11 20.51
CA PRO A 139 -16.54 -33.93 20.28
C PRO A 139 -16.22 -33.43 18.86
N LYS A 140 -17.03 -33.80 17.84
CA LYS A 140 -16.86 -33.25 16.49
C LYS A 140 -17.09 -31.74 16.45
N ILE A 141 -18.12 -31.26 17.14
CA ILE A 141 -18.40 -29.82 17.27
C ILE A 141 -17.22 -29.12 17.96
N ALA A 142 -16.70 -29.71 19.05
CA ALA A 142 -15.55 -29.15 19.77
C ALA A 142 -14.29 -29.05 18.88
N ILE A 143 -13.98 -30.10 18.10
CA ILE A 143 -12.85 -30.09 17.16
C ILE A 143 -13.09 -29.08 16.03
N GLY A 144 -14.31 -28.98 15.52
CA GLY A 144 -14.69 -27.97 14.52
C GLY A 144 -14.44 -26.54 15.04
N LEU A 145 -14.88 -26.25 16.27
CA LEU A 145 -14.60 -24.96 16.92
C LEU A 145 -13.09 -24.71 17.10
N LEU A 146 -12.32 -25.75 17.43
CA LEU A 146 -10.86 -25.66 17.52
C LEU A 146 -10.22 -25.33 16.17
N ILE A 147 -10.67 -25.93 15.07
CA ILE A 147 -10.21 -25.60 13.71
C ILE A 147 -10.46 -24.13 13.39
N TYR A 148 -11.65 -23.61 13.70
CA TYR A 148 -11.95 -22.19 13.53
C TYR A 148 -11.06 -21.29 14.41
N ALA A 149 -10.81 -21.67 15.66
CA ALA A 149 -9.94 -20.94 16.56
C ALA A 149 -8.48 -20.91 16.05
N VAL A 150 -7.98 -22.02 15.53
CA VAL A 150 -6.66 -22.10 14.87
C VAL A 150 -6.63 -21.17 13.66
N GLY A 151 -7.65 -21.22 12.79
CA GLY A 151 -7.76 -20.33 11.63
C GLY A 151 -7.69 -18.85 12.02
N LEU A 152 -8.43 -18.47 13.08
CA LEU A 152 -8.43 -17.11 13.63
C LEU A 152 -7.03 -16.65 14.08
N VAL A 153 -6.23 -17.54 14.64
CA VAL A 153 -4.83 -17.27 15.06
C VAL A 153 -3.88 -17.23 13.86
N LEU A 154 -4.11 -18.04 12.82
CA LEU A 154 -3.25 -18.05 11.64
C LEU A 154 -3.38 -16.76 10.80
N VAL A 155 -4.55 -16.13 10.76
CA VAL A 155 -4.79 -14.87 10.00
C VAL A 155 -3.82 -13.74 10.36
N PRO A 156 -3.64 -13.33 11.65
CA PRO A 156 -2.70 -12.28 12.00
C PRO A 156 -1.23 -12.67 11.79
N ILE A 157 -0.88 -13.95 11.96
CA ILE A 157 0.47 -14.46 11.65
C ILE A 157 0.77 -14.30 10.17
N ALA A 158 -0.16 -14.73 9.32
CA ALA A 158 -0.08 -14.60 7.87
C ALA A 158 -0.02 -13.13 7.43
N THR A 159 -0.86 -12.26 8.00
CA THR A 159 -0.90 -10.83 7.66
C THR A 159 0.43 -10.15 7.94
N VAL A 160 1.01 -10.34 9.14
CA VAL A 160 2.30 -9.75 9.51
C VAL A 160 3.43 -10.33 8.67
N GLY A 161 3.47 -11.65 8.50
CA GLY A 161 4.53 -12.31 7.72
C GLY A 161 4.49 -11.94 6.23
N SER A 162 3.29 -11.84 5.64
CA SER A 162 3.08 -11.36 4.27
C SER A 162 3.58 -9.91 4.09
N ARG A 163 3.22 -9.00 5.01
CA ARG A 163 3.75 -7.62 4.97
C ARG A 163 5.26 -7.55 5.09
N LYS A 164 5.87 -8.34 5.99
CA LYS A 164 7.34 -8.44 6.10
C LYS A 164 7.98 -8.86 4.79
N TYR A 165 7.46 -9.93 4.18
CA TYR A 165 7.99 -10.43 2.93
C TYR A 165 7.85 -9.40 1.79
N ARG A 166 6.64 -8.87 1.55
CA ARG A 166 6.37 -7.93 0.44
C ARG A 166 7.21 -6.67 0.53
N LEU A 167 7.23 -6.02 1.70
CA LEU A 167 7.98 -4.76 1.87
C LEU A 167 9.49 -5.00 1.74
N SER A 168 10.04 -6.08 2.32
CA SER A 168 11.47 -6.40 2.18
C SER A 168 11.93 -6.67 0.74
N ARG A 169 10.99 -6.93 -0.18
CA ARG A 169 11.26 -7.19 -1.60
C ARG A 169 10.89 -6.03 -2.50
N ALA A 170 10.16 -5.04 -2.00
CA ALA A 170 9.88 -3.80 -2.72
C ALA A 170 11.01 -2.79 -2.49
N SER A 171 11.39 -2.06 -3.54
CA SER A 171 12.36 -0.97 -3.45
C SER A 171 12.01 0.18 -4.37
N TRP A 172 12.47 1.37 -4.03
CA TRP A 172 12.41 2.58 -4.86
C TRP A 172 13.73 3.33 -4.72
N ARG A 173 14.31 3.82 -5.84
CA ARG A 173 15.67 4.39 -5.89
C ARG A 173 16.75 3.51 -5.22
N GLY A 174 16.61 2.19 -5.34
CA GLY A 174 17.52 1.21 -4.72
C GLY A 174 17.33 0.99 -3.21
N ILE A 175 16.51 1.81 -2.54
CA ILE A 175 16.21 1.68 -1.10
C ILE A 175 15.01 0.74 -0.93
N ARG A 176 15.13 -0.25 -0.05
CA ARG A 176 14.09 -1.24 0.24
C ARG A 176 13.15 -0.76 1.33
N PHE A 177 11.89 -1.16 1.21
CA PHE A 177 10.94 -1.03 2.30
C PHE A 177 11.17 -2.14 3.34
N SER A 178 10.68 -1.94 4.55
CA SER A 178 10.69 -2.98 5.57
C SER A 178 9.48 -2.89 6.49
N PHE A 179 9.12 -4.01 7.10
CA PHE A 179 8.10 -4.06 8.15
C PHE A 179 8.71 -4.60 9.43
N ARG A 180 8.68 -3.82 10.50
CA ARG A 180 9.34 -4.16 11.77
C ARG A 180 8.37 -4.54 12.89
N GLY A 181 7.09 -4.71 12.57
CA GLY A 181 6.07 -5.07 13.56
C GLY A 181 6.23 -6.49 14.10
N GLN A 182 5.91 -6.66 15.37
CA GLN A 182 5.85 -7.97 16.05
C GLN A 182 4.50 -8.68 15.83
N THR A 183 4.54 -9.99 15.65
CA THR A 183 3.30 -10.75 15.42
C THR A 183 2.39 -10.77 16.66
N GLY A 184 2.97 -10.85 17.87
CA GLY A 184 2.22 -10.92 19.12
C GLY A 184 1.42 -9.63 19.44
N GLU A 185 1.97 -8.46 19.14
CA GLU A 185 1.26 -7.19 19.32
C GLU A 185 0.05 -7.10 18.39
N TYR A 186 0.26 -7.43 17.10
CA TYR A 186 -0.83 -7.48 16.13
C TYR A 186 -1.90 -8.51 16.48
N MET A 187 -1.49 -9.68 17.00
CA MET A 187 -2.39 -10.73 17.46
C MET A 187 -3.35 -10.22 18.54
N ARG A 188 -2.86 -9.45 19.52
CA ARG A 188 -3.71 -8.89 20.59
C ARG A 188 -4.74 -7.90 20.03
N ILE A 189 -4.31 -7.04 19.10
CA ILE A 189 -5.20 -6.11 18.40
C ILE A 189 -6.25 -6.88 17.59
N PHE A 190 -5.83 -7.93 16.88
CA PHE A 190 -6.68 -8.76 16.03
C PHE A 190 -7.73 -9.53 16.82
N ILE A 191 -7.30 -10.33 17.80
CA ILE A 191 -8.21 -11.16 18.60
C ILE A 191 -9.12 -10.28 19.45
N GLY A 192 -8.56 -9.29 20.17
CA GLY A 192 -9.37 -8.38 20.99
C GLY A 192 -10.38 -7.60 20.16
N GLY A 193 -9.96 -7.10 19.00
CA GLY A 193 -10.85 -6.39 18.08
C GLY A 193 -11.89 -7.28 17.43
N ALA A 194 -11.56 -8.52 17.07
CA ALA A 194 -12.51 -9.49 16.53
C ALA A 194 -13.59 -9.86 17.57
N VAL A 195 -13.20 -10.14 18.81
CA VAL A 195 -14.13 -10.43 19.91
C VAL A 195 -15.04 -9.25 20.19
N LEU A 196 -14.49 -8.04 20.32
CA LEU A 196 -15.29 -6.83 20.55
C LEU A 196 -16.23 -6.53 19.38
N THR A 197 -15.77 -6.71 18.13
CA THR A 197 -16.62 -6.54 16.95
C THR A 197 -17.74 -7.56 16.94
N PHE A 198 -17.49 -8.81 17.29
CA PHE A 198 -18.51 -9.85 17.39
C PHE A 198 -19.55 -9.52 18.48
N VAL A 199 -19.10 -9.22 19.70
CA VAL A 199 -19.99 -8.90 20.84
C VAL A 199 -20.84 -7.65 20.59
N THR A 200 -20.29 -6.66 19.87
CA THR A 200 -21.00 -5.41 19.53
C THR A 200 -21.76 -5.48 18.21
N LEU A 201 -21.93 -6.67 17.62
CA LEU A 201 -22.63 -6.90 16.35
C LEU A 201 -22.10 -6.02 15.19
N GLY A 202 -20.79 -5.81 15.15
CA GLY A 202 -20.12 -5.02 14.13
C GLY A 202 -19.86 -3.57 14.51
N LEU A 203 -20.49 -3.02 15.56
CA LEU A 203 -20.36 -1.59 15.90
C LEU A 203 -18.91 -1.17 16.25
N TYR A 204 -18.10 -2.08 16.77
CA TYR A 204 -16.69 -1.82 17.06
C TYR A 204 -15.75 -1.87 15.83
N TYR A 205 -16.25 -2.27 14.66
CA TYR A 205 -15.46 -2.41 13.43
C TYR A 205 -14.59 -1.20 13.05
N PRO A 206 -15.06 0.08 13.08
CA PRO A 206 -14.20 1.22 12.73
C PRO A 206 -12.99 1.38 13.65
N PHE A 207 -13.15 1.11 14.95
CA PHE A 207 -12.04 1.11 15.91
C PHE A 207 -11.08 -0.04 15.66
N PHE A 208 -11.63 -1.24 15.42
CA PHE A 208 -10.84 -2.42 15.10
C PHE A 208 -9.98 -2.21 13.84
N TYR A 209 -10.61 -1.78 12.75
CA TYR A 209 -9.93 -1.55 11.47
C TYR A 209 -8.90 -0.40 11.57
N ASN A 210 -9.21 0.68 12.31
CA ASN A 210 -8.27 1.77 12.56
C ASN A 210 -7.03 1.30 13.33
N ASN A 211 -7.21 0.49 14.38
CA ASN A 211 -6.10 -0.03 15.17
C ASN A 211 -5.21 -0.98 14.36
N MET A 212 -5.81 -1.85 13.53
CA MET A 212 -5.05 -2.66 12.57
C MET A 212 -4.26 -1.78 11.59
N TRP A 213 -4.91 -0.78 10.98
CA TRP A 213 -4.26 0.12 10.03
C TRP A 213 -3.11 0.90 10.67
N LYS A 214 -3.35 1.51 11.84
CA LYS A 214 -2.35 2.23 12.63
C LYS A 214 -1.14 1.35 12.95
N TYR A 215 -1.38 0.11 13.38
CA TYR A 215 -0.31 -0.83 13.65
C TYR A 215 0.50 -1.15 12.39
N LEU A 216 -0.19 -1.43 11.28
CA LEU A 216 0.47 -1.87 10.07
C LEU A 216 1.23 -0.73 9.36
N ILE A 217 0.72 0.49 9.37
CA ILE A 217 1.41 1.67 8.83
C ILE A 217 2.55 2.10 9.77
N GLY A 218 2.28 2.19 11.07
CA GLY A 218 3.27 2.59 12.07
C GLY A 218 4.44 1.63 12.21
N ASN A 219 4.38 0.44 11.63
CA ASN A 219 5.49 -0.51 11.60
C ASN A 219 6.10 -0.71 10.20
N SER A 220 5.64 0.05 9.20
CA SER A 220 6.24 0.12 7.89
C SER A 220 7.33 1.19 7.83
N TYR A 221 8.39 0.91 7.09
CA TYR A 221 9.56 1.77 6.93
C TYR A 221 9.97 1.84 5.46
N PHE A 222 10.53 2.98 5.08
CA PHE A 222 11.27 3.15 3.83
C PHE A 222 12.72 3.51 4.20
N GLY A 223 13.65 2.59 3.93
CA GLY A 223 15.00 2.69 4.47
C GLY A 223 15.00 2.75 6.00
N THR A 224 15.63 3.80 6.54
CA THR A 224 15.70 4.08 7.99
C THR A 224 14.48 4.83 8.54
N LYS A 225 13.63 5.42 7.70
CA LYS A 225 12.52 6.27 8.13
C LYS A 225 11.20 5.51 8.22
N ARG A 226 10.37 5.87 9.20
CA ARG A 226 9.10 5.18 9.50
C ARG A 226 7.91 5.93 8.93
N PHE A 227 6.89 5.19 8.51
CA PHE A 227 5.57 5.78 8.27
C PHE A 227 4.85 6.06 9.61
N ALA A 228 4.07 7.13 9.65
CA ALA A 228 3.27 7.52 10.80
C ALA A 228 1.79 7.51 10.45
N PHE A 229 0.95 7.21 11.45
CA PHE A 229 -0.49 7.28 11.33
C PHE A 229 -1.10 7.91 12.58
N ASP A 230 -1.80 9.03 12.41
CA ASP A 230 -2.39 9.82 13.50
C ASP A 230 -3.93 9.73 13.59
N GLY A 231 -4.56 8.90 12.75
CA GLY A 231 -6.01 8.73 12.71
C GLY A 231 -6.61 7.97 13.91
N SER A 232 -7.86 8.28 14.21
CA SER A 232 -8.67 7.69 15.28
C SER A 232 -9.94 7.03 14.74
N GLY A 233 -10.34 5.91 15.35
CA GLY A 233 -11.59 5.22 15.00
C GLY A 233 -12.85 6.03 15.34
N SER A 234 -12.76 6.95 16.32
CA SER A 234 -13.86 7.84 16.72
C SER A 234 -14.33 8.74 15.58
N ASP A 235 -13.39 9.21 14.76
CA ASP A 235 -13.64 10.22 13.73
C ASP A 235 -14.45 9.62 12.58
N LEU A 236 -14.37 8.29 12.41
CA LEU A 236 -15.13 7.54 11.43
C LEU A 236 -16.42 6.92 11.99
N PHE A 237 -16.59 6.86 13.32
CA PHE A 237 -17.68 6.12 13.94
C PHE A 237 -19.06 6.65 13.52
N GLY A 238 -19.28 7.96 13.58
CA GLY A 238 -20.56 8.56 13.17
C GLY A 238 -20.88 8.33 11.69
N ARG A 239 -19.87 8.45 10.82
CA ARG A 239 -20.00 8.20 9.37
C ARG A 239 -20.22 6.71 9.07
N TYR A 240 -19.62 5.84 9.85
CA TYR A 240 -19.83 4.40 9.79
C TYR A 240 -21.26 4.02 10.18
N LEU A 241 -21.80 4.62 11.25
CA LEU A 241 -23.19 4.40 11.68
C LEU A 241 -24.18 4.87 10.60
N LEU A 242 -23.95 6.07 10.06
CA LEU A 242 -24.69 6.59 8.91
C LEU A 242 -24.58 5.62 7.73
N ALA A 243 -23.40 5.07 7.48
CA ALA A 243 -23.19 4.12 6.40
C ALA A 243 -23.96 2.82 6.60
N ILE A 244 -24.07 2.29 7.82
CA ILE A 244 -24.91 1.11 8.11
C ILE A 244 -26.37 1.43 7.77
N VAL A 245 -26.91 2.53 8.32
CA VAL A 245 -28.31 2.92 8.13
C VAL A 245 -28.62 3.13 6.65
N LEU A 246 -27.83 3.95 5.95
CA LEU A 246 -28.03 4.22 4.53
C LEU A 246 -27.78 2.99 3.66
N SER A 247 -26.90 2.07 4.06
CA SER A 247 -26.69 0.81 3.32
C SER A 247 -27.91 -0.09 3.39
N ILE A 248 -28.68 -0.09 4.47
CA ILE A 248 -29.95 -0.84 4.54
C ILE A 248 -30.94 -0.29 3.51
N PHE A 249 -31.11 1.04 3.44
CA PHE A 249 -32.04 1.68 2.51
C PHE A 249 -31.58 1.64 1.04
N THR A 250 -30.27 1.63 0.81
CA THR A 250 -29.67 1.64 -0.54
C THR A 250 -29.20 0.27 -1.01
N LEU A 251 -29.56 -0.81 -0.30
CA LEU A 251 -29.13 -2.19 -0.57
C LEU A 251 -27.60 -2.34 -0.73
N GLY A 252 -26.85 -1.71 0.18
CA GLY A 252 -25.39 -1.75 0.24
C GLY A 252 -24.67 -0.74 -0.65
N LEU A 253 -25.38 0.00 -1.51
CA LEU A 253 -24.75 0.93 -2.46
C LEU A 253 -23.97 2.06 -1.75
N TYR A 254 -24.47 2.56 -0.62
CA TYR A 254 -23.78 3.61 0.15
C TYR A 254 -22.42 3.17 0.69
N TRP A 255 -22.16 1.85 0.82
CA TRP A 255 -20.87 1.33 1.26
C TRP A 255 -19.70 1.79 0.36
N PHE A 256 -19.94 2.05 -0.93
CA PHE A 256 -18.91 2.60 -1.83
C PHE A 256 -18.52 4.04 -1.48
N TRP A 257 -19.48 4.87 -1.03
CA TRP A 257 -19.19 6.23 -0.58
C TRP A 257 -18.43 6.22 0.74
N PHE A 258 -18.86 5.38 1.70
CA PHE A 258 -18.14 5.19 2.95
C PHE A 258 -16.72 4.63 2.72
N SER A 259 -16.55 3.66 1.82
CA SER A 259 -15.23 3.11 1.47
C SER A 259 -14.31 4.18 0.87
N ALA A 260 -14.82 5.00 -0.05
CA ALA A 260 -14.07 6.13 -0.61
C ALA A 260 -13.70 7.17 0.48
N GLU A 261 -14.62 7.48 1.37
CA GLU A 261 -14.39 8.40 2.49
C GLU A 261 -13.35 7.89 3.50
N ARG A 262 -13.49 6.63 3.93
CA ARG A 262 -12.51 5.96 4.78
C ARG A 262 -11.13 5.93 4.13
N ASN A 263 -11.04 5.68 2.82
CA ASN A 263 -9.78 5.73 2.07
C ASN A 263 -9.17 7.14 2.12
N ARG A 264 -9.96 8.19 1.83
CA ARG A 264 -9.49 9.59 1.95
C ARG A 264 -8.98 9.90 3.36
N TYR A 265 -9.74 9.51 4.38
CA TYR A 265 -9.39 9.71 5.78
C TYR A 265 -8.08 8.98 6.15
N TYR A 266 -7.90 7.71 5.76
CA TYR A 266 -6.67 6.98 6.09
C TYR A 266 -5.43 7.50 5.39
N TRP A 267 -5.53 7.88 4.11
CA TRP A 267 -4.41 8.50 3.43
C TRP A 267 -4.08 9.87 4.04
N SER A 268 -5.09 10.71 4.33
CA SER A 268 -4.85 12.02 4.97
C SER A 268 -4.25 11.92 6.37
N HIS A 269 -4.40 10.79 7.06
CA HIS A 269 -3.79 10.54 8.37
C HIS A 269 -2.52 9.69 8.28
N THR A 270 -2.03 9.38 7.08
CA THR A 270 -0.76 8.70 6.88
C THR A 270 0.30 9.72 6.49
N ALA A 271 1.41 9.73 7.23
CA ALA A 271 2.52 10.64 7.01
C ALA A 271 3.82 9.86 6.80
N PHE A 272 4.74 10.48 6.06
CA PHE A 272 6.10 10.04 5.88
C PHE A 272 7.02 11.23 6.13
N GLU A 273 7.78 11.18 7.23
CA GLU A 273 8.49 12.35 7.76
C GLU A 273 7.53 13.55 7.92
N SER A 274 7.82 14.67 7.28
CA SER A 274 6.99 15.88 7.29
C SER A 274 5.93 15.94 6.20
N ALA A 275 5.94 15.00 5.25
CA ALA A 275 4.95 14.95 4.17
C ALA A 275 3.78 14.05 4.53
N ARG A 276 2.62 14.37 3.96
CA ARG A 276 1.35 13.70 4.25
C ARG A 276 0.76 13.15 2.96
N PHE A 277 0.28 11.92 3.03
CA PHE A 277 -0.44 11.35 1.90
C PHE A 277 -1.82 11.99 1.80
N ARG A 278 -2.35 12.07 0.59
CA ARG A 278 -3.71 12.51 0.33
C ARG A 278 -4.33 11.64 -0.74
N SER A 279 -5.60 11.33 -0.56
CA SER A 279 -6.40 10.63 -1.55
C SER A 279 -7.57 11.48 -2.02
N THR A 280 -7.84 11.42 -3.33
CA THR A 280 -8.96 12.11 -4.00
C THR A 280 -10.07 11.15 -4.44
N VAL A 281 -10.00 9.88 -4.02
CA VAL A 281 -10.98 8.85 -4.36
C VAL A 281 -12.39 9.31 -4.00
N ARG A 282 -13.33 9.20 -4.94
CA ARG A 282 -14.76 9.51 -4.75
C ARG A 282 -15.62 8.25 -4.89
N GLY A 283 -16.78 8.24 -4.22
CA GLY A 283 -17.70 7.08 -4.20
C GLY A 283 -18.20 6.66 -5.58
N GLY A 284 -18.65 7.61 -6.41
CA GLY A 284 -19.14 7.32 -7.77
C GLY A 284 -18.08 6.68 -8.69
N PRO A 285 -16.88 7.27 -8.86
CA PRO A 285 -15.80 6.64 -9.60
C PRO A 285 -15.37 5.27 -9.06
N LEU A 286 -15.34 5.09 -7.73
CA LEU A 286 -15.03 3.80 -7.11
C LEU A 286 -16.12 2.77 -7.45
N PHE A 287 -17.39 3.13 -7.31
CA PHE A 287 -18.53 2.28 -7.68
C PHE A 287 -18.46 1.87 -9.16
N ARG A 288 -18.24 2.83 -10.08
CA ARG A 288 -18.11 2.56 -11.51
C ARG A 288 -16.93 1.63 -11.81
N LEU A 289 -15.80 1.82 -11.12
CA LEU A 289 -14.65 0.94 -11.24
C LEU A 289 -14.99 -0.48 -10.78
N THR A 290 -15.55 -0.64 -9.59
CA THR A 290 -15.91 -1.96 -9.04
C THR A 290 -16.94 -2.66 -9.90
N LEU A 291 -18.02 -1.97 -10.29
CA LEU A 291 -19.04 -2.55 -11.15
C LEU A 291 -18.44 -2.99 -12.50
N GLY A 292 -17.65 -2.14 -13.14
CA GLY A 292 -16.96 -2.50 -14.38
C GLY A 292 -16.01 -3.68 -14.22
N ASN A 293 -15.30 -3.77 -13.10
CA ASN A 293 -14.40 -4.89 -12.81
C ASN A 293 -15.16 -6.21 -12.60
N VAL A 294 -16.30 -6.17 -11.90
CA VAL A 294 -17.17 -7.34 -11.71
C VAL A 294 -17.74 -7.79 -13.05
N LEU A 295 -18.28 -6.87 -13.85
CA LEU A 295 -18.81 -7.20 -15.18
C LEU A 295 -17.73 -7.81 -16.08
N LEU A 296 -16.53 -7.21 -16.11
CA LEU A 296 -15.40 -7.77 -16.84
C LEU A 296 -15.04 -9.17 -16.35
N ALA A 297 -14.92 -9.38 -15.04
CA ALA A 297 -14.57 -10.68 -14.47
C ALA A 297 -15.63 -11.75 -14.79
N VAL A 298 -16.92 -11.42 -14.64
CA VAL A 298 -18.02 -12.36 -14.87
C VAL A 298 -18.17 -12.70 -16.35
N PHE A 299 -18.26 -11.70 -17.23
CA PHE A 299 -18.51 -11.95 -18.66
C PHE A 299 -17.33 -12.60 -19.39
N THR A 300 -16.11 -12.50 -18.83
CA THR A 300 -14.93 -13.15 -19.40
C THR A 300 -14.51 -14.42 -18.64
N LEU A 301 -15.32 -14.87 -17.68
CA LEU A 301 -15.03 -16.02 -16.82
C LEU A 301 -13.62 -15.94 -16.18
N GLY A 302 -13.23 -14.73 -15.76
CA GLY A 302 -11.93 -14.44 -15.14
C GLY A 302 -10.78 -14.16 -16.11
N LEU A 303 -10.95 -14.32 -17.43
CA LEU A 303 -9.88 -14.00 -18.39
C LEU A 303 -9.48 -12.52 -18.37
N ALA A 304 -10.40 -11.61 -18.01
CA ALA A 304 -10.13 -10.18 -17.91
C ALA A 304 -9.45 -9.74 -16.60
N VAL A 305 -9.09 -10.66 -15.69
CA VAL A 305 -8.40 -10.32 -14.42
C VAL A 305 -7.17 -9.41 -14.62
N PRO A 306 -6.30 -9.60 -15.64
CA PRO A 306 -5.18 -8.68 -15.89
C PRO A 306 -5.60 -7.22 -16.12
N TRP A 307 -6.70 -6.99 -16.86
CA TRP A 307 -7.24 -5.65 -17.05
C TRP A 307 -7.85 -5.09 -15.77
N VAL A 308 -8.51 -5.94 -14.97
CA VAL A 308 -9.03 -5.56 -13.65
C VAL A 308 -7.88 -5.09 -12.74
N VAL A 309 -6.76 -5.82 -12.69
CA VAL A 309 -5.57 -5.43 -11.90
C VAL A 309 -5.03 -4.08 -12.37
N VAL A 310 -4.84 -3.89 -13.68
CA VAL A 310 -4.34 -2.63 -14.26
C VAL A 310 -5.29 -1.45 -13.97
N ARG A 311 -6.61 -1.66 -14.09
CA ARG A 311 -7.61 -0.62 -13.77
C ARG A 311 -7.57 -0.21 -12.30
N ASN A 312 -7.43 -1.16 -11.38
CA ASN A 312 -7.30 -0.87 -9.95
C ASN A 312 -6.00 -0.13 -9.63
N LEU A 313 -4.85 -0.60 -10.14
CA LEU A 313 -3.55 0.05 -9.93
C LEU A 313 -3.57 1.49 -10.45
N ARG A 314 -4.05 1.70 -11.67
CA ARG A 314 -4.19 3.04 -12.26
C ARG A 314 -5.10 3.93 -11.41
N PHE A 315 -6.24 3.41 -10.96
CA PHE A 315 -7.16 4.17 -10.11
C PHE A 315 -6.50 4.59 -8.79
N VAL A 316 -5.79 3.69 -8.11
CA VAL A 316 -5.10 4.03 -6.86
C VAL A 316 -4.01 5.06 -7.10
N CYS A 317 -3.11 4.82 -8.07
CA CYS A 317 -2.00 5.73 -8.38
C CYS A 317 -2.47 7.14 -8.75
N THR A 318 -3.49 7.28 -9.61
CA THR A 318 -4.03 8.59 -9.99
C THR A 318 -4.66 9.35 -8.82
N ASN A 319 -5.23 8.64 -7.84
CA ASN A 319 -5.94 9.28 -6.74
C ASN A 319 -5.08 9.54 -5.50
N VAL A 320 -3.92 8.88 -5.35
CA VAL A 320 -3.01 9.03 -4.20
C VAL A 320 -1.83 9.92 -4.55
N MET A 321 -1.55 10.88 -3.68
CA MET A 321 -0.42 11.80 -3.80
C MET A 321 0.22 12.06 -2.44
N LEU A 322 1.47 12.50 -2.45
CA LEU A 322 2.22 12.92 -1.28
C LEU A 322 2.37 14.45 -1.35
N GLU A 323 1.89 15.14 -0.32
CA GLU A 323 1.95 16.60 -0.20
C GLU A 323 2.96 16.95 0.90
N GLY A 324 3.92 17.81 0.56
CA GLY A 324 4.90 18.35 1.50
C GLY A 324 6.35 17.95 1.20
N PRO A 325 7.31 18.60 1.86
CA PRO A 325 8.72 18.37 1.62
C PRO A 325 9.15 17.00 2.18
N VAL A 326 9.96 16.27 1.41
CA VAL A 326 10.65 15.06 1.85
C VAL A 326 12.06 15.07 1.29
N ASP A 327 13.05 15.00 2.17
CA ASP A 327 14.42 14.75 1.78
C ASP A 327 14.66 13.25 1.59
N PHE A 328 14.47 12.77 0.36
CA PHE A 328 14.74 11.38 0.02
C PHE A 328 16.23 11.05 -0.01
N ALA A 329 17.12 12.04 -0.18
CA ALA A 329 18.56 11.82 -0.25
C ALA A 329 19.16 11.47 1.12
N ALA A 330 18.55 11.96 2.20
CA ALA A 330 18.93 11.62 3.57
C ALA A 330 18.58 10.17 4.00
N ILE A 331 17.76 9.47 3.22
CA ILE A 331 17.27 8.13 3.59
C ILE A 331 18.32 7.08 3.25
N GLN A 332 18.75 6.35 4.26
CA GLN A 332 19.72 5.28 4.11
C GLN A 332 19.05 3.92 4.01
N GLN A 333 19.74 2.99 3.33
CA GLN A 333 19.28 1.63 3.19
C GLN A 333 19.41 0.87 4.51
N ASP A 334 18.31 0.29 4.98
CA ASP A 334 18.27 -0.63 6.13
C ASP A 334 17.43 -1.87 5.76
N ALA A 335 18.07 -2.75 4.97
CA ALA A 335 17.42 -3.93 4.41
C ALA A 335 17.15 -4.98 5.50
N GLN A 336 15.90 -5.38 5.64
CA GLN A 336 15.51 -6.43 6.58
C GLN A 336 15.29 -7.76 5.87
N ALA A 337 15.80 -8.84 6.45
CA ALA A 337 15.50 -10.19 5.98
C ALA A 337 14.10 -10.62 6.43
N ALA A 338 13.32 -11.22 5.53
CA ALA A 338 11.97 -11.69 5.83
C ALA A 338 11.75 -13.10 5.28
N SER A 339 11.04 -13.91 6.05
CA SER A 339 10.65 -15.28 5.66
C SER A 339 9.44 -15.24 4.71
N PRO A 340 9.45 -16.04 3.63
CA PRO A 340 8.31 -16.16 2.71
C PRO A 340 7.14 -16.98 3.27
N VAL A 341 7.31 -17.67 4.41
CA VAL A 341 6.27 -18.56 4.97
C VAL A 341 4.97 -17.83 5.27
N GLY A 342 5.04 -16.61 5.81
CA GLY A 342 3.84 -15.83 6.12
C GLY A 342 3.08 -15.38 4.88
N GLU A 343 3.80 -15.09 3.79
CA GLU A 343 3.20 -14.81 2.49
C GLU A 343 2.44 -16.03 1.95
N SER A 344 3.02 -17.22 2.05
CA SER A 344 2.34 -18.44 1.63
C SER A 344 1.16 -18.83 2.52
N LEU A 345 1.25 -18.60 3.84
CA LEU A 345 0.10 -18.77 4.73
C LEU A 345 -1.05 -17.83 4.36
N ALA A 346 -0.74 -16.59 3.96
CA ALA A 346 -1.75 -15.64 3.50
C ALA A 346 -2.47 -16.13 2.23
N ASP A 347 -1.74 -16.77 1.32
CA ASP A 347 -2.32 -17.41 0.12
C ASP A 347 -3.29 -18.54 0.48
N PHE A 348 -2.87 -19.46 1.35
CA PHE A 348 -3.72 -20.60 1.77
C PHE A 348 -4.99 -20.16 2.52
N LEU A 349 -4.90 -19.06 3.29
CA LEU A 349 -6.04 -18.49 4.01
C LEU A 349 -6.90 -17.56 3.13
N GLY A 350 -6.55 -17.36 1.85
CA GLY A 350 -7.28 -16.49 0.93
C GLY A 350 -7.18 -15.00 1.25
N LEU A 351 -6.19 -14.58 2.04
CA LEU A 351 -6.02 -13.18 2.46
C LEU A 351 -5.57 -12.27 1.30
N ASP A 352 -5.04 -12.84 0.22
CA ASP A 352 -4.66 -12.10 -0.99
C ASP A 352 -5.89 -11.63 -1.80
N ILE A 353 -7.05 -12.30 -1.66
CA ILE A 353 -8.31 -11.96 -2.37
C ILE A 353 -9.04 -10.78 -1.69
N VAL A 354 -8.85 -10.62 -0.38
CA VAL A 354 -9.52 -9.58 0.44
C VAL A 354 -8.83 -8.20 0.30
N GLY A 355 -7.64 -8.15 -0.30
CA GLY A 355 -6.83 -6.95 -0.50
C GLY A 355 -6.98 -6.30 -1.88
N LEU A 356 -8.16 -5.77 -2.23
CA LEU A 356 -8.33 -4.84 -3.37
C LEU A 356 -7.70 -3.44 -3.13
N VAL A 357 -6.86 -3.31 -2.10
CA VAL A 357 -5.98 -2.18 -1.87
C VAL A 357 -4.56 -2.71 -2.05
N PRO A 358 -3.72 -2.13 -2.92
CA PRO A 358 -2.34 -2.56 -3.05
C PRO A 358 -1.68 -2.45 -1.66
N SER A 359 -1.27 -3.62 -1.14
CA SER A 359 -0.47 -3.76 0.07
C SER A 359 0.96 -3.31 -0.14
#